data_AF-A0A7D8Y9C2-F1
#
_entry.id   AF-A0A7D8Y9C2-F1
#
_cell.length_a   1.000
_cell.length_b   1.000
_cell.length_c   1.000
_cell.angle_alpha   90.00
_cell.angle_beta   90.00
_cell.angle_gamma   90.00
#
_symmetry.space_group_name_H-M   'P 1'
#
loop_
_entity.id
_entity.type
_entity.pdbx_description
1 polymer ?
#
loop_
_entity_poly.entity_id
_entity_poly.type
_entity_poly.pdbx_seq_one_letter_code
_entity_poly.pdbx_strand_id
1 'polypeptide(L)'
;ARSKPLGTPLEIELISVARLADIAAADETFMEVAAVYRGDPAFNVARLVEELVQGEQVPLLPILRYKPPGLRKREQWEETWELQRREDAGETITDIPVPPKYKSSDFITTGGVRYWALRGKLDVPKERWISFPHCPGSDGTLMIAWAGYDHLQQTQSIATHYQTIKEEQGGADDPRLIPLLACIAELLPWLKQWHADLDPNFNLSMADYFEGFLTEEARSQGKTLEEIRAWQPPTAATRRRTRAAKP
;
A
#
# COMPACT_ATOMS: atom_id res chain seq x y z
N ALA A 1 -22.19 23.68 26.16
CA ALA A 1 -20.81 23.68 25.62
C ALA A 1 -20.77 22.64 24.51
N ARG A 2 -20.59 23.05 23.25
CA ARG A 2 -20.55 22.11 22.12
C ARG A 2 -19.21 21.37 22.19
N SER A 3 -19.25 20.06 22.35
CA SER A 3 -18.08 19.21 22.19
C SER A 3 -17.46 19.48 20.82
N LYS A 4 -16.17 19.85 20.79
CA LYS A 4 -15.38 19.75 19.56
C LYS A 4 -15.48 18.29 19.08
N PRO A 5 -15.76 18.01 17.81
CA PRO A 5 -15.57 16.66 17.30
C PRO A 5 -14.08 16.31 17.44
N LEU A 6 -13.79 15.18 18.09
CA LEU A 6 -12.48 14.55 18.03
C LEU A 6 -12.12 14.32 16.55
N GLY A 7 -10.92 14.75 16.17
CA GLY A 7 -10.36 14.52 14.83
C GLY A 7 -10.98 15.41 13.77
N THR A 8 -10.20 16.35 13.24
CA THR A 8 -10.36 16.75 11.84
C THR A 8 -10.45 15.46 11.01
N PRO A 9 -11.37 15.33 10.03
CA PRO A 9 -11.31 14.20 9.10
C PRO A 9 -9.87 14.18 8.58
N LEU A 10 -9.17 13.07 8.77
CA LEU A 10 -7.88 12.89 8.11
C LEU A 10 -8.16 13.10 6.62
N GLU A 11 -7.50 14.08 6.02
CA GLU A 11 -7.56 14.24 4.57
C GLU A 11 -7.14 12.93 3.93
N ILE A 12 -7.70 12.60 2.75
CA ILE A 12 -7.38 11.36 2.05
C ILE A 12 -5.94 11.49 1.53
N GLU A 13 -4.98 11.11 2.35
CA GLU A 13 -3.56 11.25 2.07
C GLU A 13 -2.76 10.03 2.52
N LEU A 14 -1.57 9.87 1.92
CA LEU A 14 -0.52 9.06 2.51
C LEU A 14 0.13 9.85 3.64
N ILE A 15 0.37 9.19 4.77
CA ILE A 15 1.03 9.77 5.93
C ILE A 15 2.32 9.00 6.23
N SER A 16 3.37 9.70 6.62
CA SER A 16 4.59 9.04 7.11
C SER A 16 4.40 8.56 8.55
N VAL A 17 5.10 7.50 8.95
CA VAL A 17 5.07 7.01 10.34
C VAL A 17 5.52 8.10 11.32
N ALA A 18 6.49 8.94 10.95
CA ALA A 18 6.91 10.08 11.77
C ALA A 18 5.78 11.09 11.97
N ARG A 19 5.08 11.49 10.90
CA ARG A 19 3.94 12.42 11.00
C ARG A 19 2.79 11.82 11.81
N LEU A 20 2.53 10.52 11.68
CA LEU A 20 1.56 9.83 12.54
C LEU A 20 1.99 9.87 14.02
N ALA A 21 3.29 9.72 14.29
CA ALA A 21 3.82 9.85 15.65
C ALA A 21 3.66 11.26 16.22
N ASP A 22 3.87 12.30 15.41
CA ASP A 22 3.64 13.69 15.81
C ASP A 22 2.15 13.95 16.15
N ILE A 23 1.23 13.43 15.34
CA ILE A 23 -0.21 13.49 15.61
C ILE A 23 -0.53 12.77 16.93
N ALA A 24 0.01 11.57 17.14
CA ALA A 24 -0.20 10.79 18.35
C ALA A 24 0.38 11.49 19.60
N ALA A 25 1.52 12.15 19.47
CA ALA A 25 2.14 12.92 20.54
C ALA A 25 1.33 14.14 20.97
N ALA A 26 0.55 14.72 20.05
CA ALA A 26 -0.35 15.83 20.31
C ALA A 26 -1.72 15.41 20.87
N ASP A 27 -2.03 14.11 20.89
CA ASP A 27 -3.28 13.56 21.44
C ASP A 27 -3.09 13.15 22.91
N GLU A 28 -3.64 13.95 23.82
CA GLU A 28 -3.57 13.71 25.27
C GLU A 28 -4.13 12.34 25.67
N THR A 29 -5.23 11.90 25.03
CA THR A 29 -5.85 10.60 25.34
C THR A 29 -4.96 9.45 24.89
N PHE A 30 -4.36 9.57 23.69
CA PHE A 30 -3.39 8.59 23.22
C PHE A 30 -2.21 8.49 24.18
N MET A 31 -1.63 9.62 24.59
CA MET A 31 -0.46 9.67 25.46
C MET A 31 -0.71 9.04 26.85
N GLU A 32 -1.87 9.30 27.46
CA GLU A 32 -2.27 8.68 28.72
C GLU A 32 -2.37 7.15 28.61
N VAL A 33 -3.08 6.65 27.60
CA VAL A 33 -3.24 5.21 27.37
C VAL A 33 -1.90 4.56 27.01
N ALA A 34 -1.09 5.22 26.19
CA ALA A 34 0.22 4.75 25.78
C ALA A 34 1.21 4.65 26.96
N ALA A 35 1.19 5.60 27.89
CA ALA A 35 1.98 5.55 29.11
C ALA A 35 1.63 4.32 29.96
N VAL A 36 0.33 4.02 30.10
CA VAL A 36 -0.15 2.80 30.80
C VAL A 36 0.24 1.54 30.04
N TYR A 37 0.06 1.51 28.71
CA TYR A 37 0.43 0.39 27.86
C TYR A 37 1.93 0.05 27.93
N ARG A 38 2.78 1.08 28.02
CA ARG A 38 4.24 0.91 28.18
C ARG A 38 4.68 0.66 29.62
N GLY A 39 3.87 1.04 30.60
CA GLY A 39 4.27 1.05 32.01
C GLY A 39 5.37 2.08 32.29
N ASP A 40 5.52 3.10 31.43
CA ASP A 40 6.52 4.14 31.53
C ASP A 40 5.95 5.46 30.97
N PRO A 41 5.78 6.52 31.77
CA PRO A 41 5.30 7.81 31.28
C PRO A 41 6.34 8.57 30.44
N ALA A 42 7.61 8.18 30.46
CA ALA A 42 8.69 8.77 29.66
C ALA A 42 8.98 7.96 28.38
N PHE A 43 8.04 7.13 27.94
CA PHE A 43 8.19 6.30 26.74
C PHE A 43 8.47 7.13 25.48
N ASN A 44 9.15 6.51 24.51
CA ASN A 44 9.35 7.11 23.19
C ASN A 44 8.13 6.86 22.30
N VAL A 45 7.34 7.91 22.06
CA VAL A 45 6.11 7.84 21.24
C VAL A 45 6.37 7.42 19.79
N ALA A 46 7.42 7.93 19.16
CA ALA A 46 7.78 7.57 17.78
C ALA A 46 8.07 6.08 17.64
N ARG A 47 8.85 5.51 18.57
CA ARG A 47 9.09 4.06 18.65
C ARG A 47 7.81 3.26 18.87
N LEU A 48 6.91 3.73 19.73
CA LEU A 48 5.63 3.04 19.96
C LEU A 48 4.77 3.01 18.69
N VAL A 49 4.62 4.15 18.02
CA VAL A 49 3.84 4.22 16.79
C VAL A 49 4.44 3.35 15.69
N GLU A 50 5.77 3.37 15.53
CA GLU A 50 6.47 2.50 14.59
C GLU A 50 6.20 1.01 14.85
N GLU A 51 6.30 0.56 16.11
CA GLU A 51 6.01 -0.83 16.50
C GLU A 51 4.56 -1.22 16.25
N LEU A 52 3.60 -0.34 16.60
CA LEU A 52 2.18 -0.58 16.37
C LEU A 52 1.86 -0.69 14.87
N VAL A 53 2.39 0.24 14.07
CA VAL A 53 2.22 0.20 12.60
C VAL A 53 2.87 -1.06 12.03
N GLN A 54 4.07 -1.43 12.47
CA GLN A 54 4.76 -2.64 11.98
C GLN A 54 3.92 -3.91 12.19
N GLY A 55 3.18 -4.00 13.31
CA GLY A 55 2.30 -5.12 13.61
C GLY A 55 1.01 -5.17 12.79
N GLU A 56 0.57 -4.03 12.27
CA GLU A 56 -0.77 -3.81 11.70
C GLU A 56 -0.75 -3.31 10.25
N GLN A 57 0.39 -3.42 9.57
CA GLN A 57 0.56 -2.98 8.18
C GLN A 57 0.74 -4.16 7.21
N VAL A 58 0.23 -4.01 5.99
CA VAL A 58 0.56 -4.88 4.86
C VAL A 58 0.87 -4.03 3.62
N PRO A 59 1.95 -4.33 2.86
CA PRO A 59 2.23 -3.65 1.60
C PRO A 59 1.08 -3.81 0.61
N LEU A 60 0.77 -2.74 -0.13
CA LEU A 60 -0.21 -2.78 -1.21
C LEU A 60 0.22 -3.77 -2.29
N LEU A 61 1.48 -3.69 -2.71
CA LEU A 61 2.00 -4.51 -3.82
C LEU A 61 2.17 -6.00 -3.42
N PRO A 62 1.61 -6.94 -4.19
CA PRO A 62 1.75 -8.37 -3.96
C PRO A 62 3.20 -8.86 -3.85
N ILE A 63 4.11 -8.29 -4.66
CA ILE A 63 5.54 -8.66 -4.70
C ILE A 63 6.27 -8.39 -3.38
N LEU A 64 5.74 -7.49 -2.55
CA LEU A 64 6.31 -7.13 -1.24
C LEU A 64 5.72 -7.93 -0.07
N ARG A 65 4.62 -8.66 -0.29
CA ARG A 65 3.97 -9.51 0.74
C ARG A 65 4.19 -11.02 0.50
N TYR A 66 4.32 -11.44 -0.75
CA TYR A 66 4.37 -12.85 -1.13
C TYR A 66 5.76 -13.34 -1.53
N LYS A 67 6.03 -14.61 -1.19
CA LYS A 67 7.12 -15.40 -1.79
C LYS A 67 6.68 -15.91 -3.17
N PRO A 68 7.59 -16.44 -4.01
CA PRO A 68 7.24 -16.94 -5.34
C PRO A 68 6.07 -17.94 -5.38
N PRO A 69 5.92 -18.89 -4.43
CA PRO A 69 4.73 -19.74 -4.37
C PRO A 69 3.42 -18.99 -4.11
N GLY A 70 3.45 -17.91 -3.32
CA GLY A 70 2.29 -17.07 -3.06
C GLY A 70 1.88 -16.23 -4.27
N LEU A 71 2.86 -15.75 -5.05
CA LEU A 71 2.59 -15.01 -6.29
C LEU A 71 1.89 -15.89 -7.33
N ARG A 72 2.32 -17.13 -7.51
CA ARG A 72 1.62 -18.08 -8.40
C ARG A 72 0.19 -18.39 -7.97
N LYS A 73 -0.07 -18.37 -6.66
CA LYS A 73 -1.45 -18.51 -6.16
C LYS A 73 -2.25 -17.24 -6.43
N ARG A 74 -1.64 -16.07 -6.24
CA ARG A 74 -2.28 -14.77 -6.50
C ARG A 74 -2.75 -14.66 -7.94
N GLU A 75 -1.92 -15.07 -8.89
CA GLU A 75 -2.28 -15.14 -10.30
C GLU A 75 -3.53 -16.02 -10.54
N GLN A 76 -3.58 -17.23 -9.97
CA GLN A 76 -4.76 -18.11 -10.06
C GLN A 76 -6.01 -17.51 -9.39
N TRP A 77 -5.85 -16.75 -8.31
CA TRP A 77 -6.93 -16.01 -7.68
C TRP A 77 -7.44 -14.87 -8.58
N GLU A 78 -6.55 -14.13 -9.22
CA GLU A 78 -6.90 -13.06 -10.16
C GLU A 78 -7.62 -13.59 -11.41
N GLU A 79 -7.17 -14.73 -11.94
CA GLU A 79 -7.87 -15.45 -13.02
C GLU A 79 -9.29 -15.86 -12.60
N THR A 80 -9.44 -16.40 -11.39
CA THR A 80 -10.76 -16.76 -10.84
C THR A 80 -11.65 -15.52 -10.73
N TRP A 81 -11.14 -14.42 -10.18
CA TRP A 81 -11.90 -13.18 -10.05
C TRP A 81 -12.30 -12.58 -11.40
N GLU A 82 -11.46 -12.73 -12.42
CA GLU A 82 -11.80 -12.28 -13.77
C GLU A 82 -12.94 -13.09 -14.36
N LEU A 83 -12.94 -14.41 -14.17
CA LEU A 83 -14.07 -15.26 -14.58
C LEU A 83 -15.36 -14.88 -13.84
N GLN A 84 -15.28 -14.62 -12.53
CA GLN A 84 -16.42 -14.17 -11.73
C GLN A 84 -16.93 -12.80 -12.19
N ARG A 85 -16.04 -11.85 -12.49
CA ARG A 85 -16.45 -10.54 -13.05
C ARG A 85 -17.17 -10.67 -14.39
N ARG A 86 -16.70 -11.56 -15.27
CA ARG A 86 -17.36 -11.83 -16.55
C ARG A 86 -18.74 -12.47 -16.37
N GLU A 87 -18.86 -13.40 -15.44
CA GLU A 87 -20.14 -13.97 -15.03
C GLU A 87 -21.09 -12.88 -14.49
N ASP A 88 -20.61 -12.02 -13.58
CA ASP A 88 -21.38 -10.89 -13.03
C ASP A 88 -21.79 -9.87 -14.12
N ALA A 89 -21.00 -9.75 -15.19
CA ALA A 89 -21.32 -8.94 -16.37
C ALA A 89 -22.33 -9.59 -17.33
N GLY A 90 -22.81 -10.80 -17.01
CA GLY A 90 -23.84 -11.52 -17.76
C GLY A 90 -23.31 -12.55 -18.76
N GLU A 91 -22.00 -12.82 -18.81
CA GLU A 91 -21.47 -13.94 -19.58
C GLU A 91 -21.83 -15.28 -18.93
N THR A 92 -22.18 -16.29 -19.71
CA THR A 92 -22.42 -17.64 -19.17
C THR A 92 -21.08 -18.37 -18.99
N ILE A 93 -20.57 -18.39 -17.75
CA ILE A 93 -19.37 -19.14 -17.38
C ILE A 93 -19.80 -20.40 -16.64
N THR A 94 -19.47 -21.58 -17.18
CA THR A 94 -19.98 -22.86 -16.66
C THR A 94 -19.05 -23.55 -15.66
N ASP A 95 -17.78 -23.17 -15.61
CA ASP A 95 -16.78 -23.71 -14.68
C ASP A 95 -15.83 -22.60 -14.23
N ILE A 96 -15.94 -22.21 -12.95
CA ILE A 96 -15.02 -21.27 -12.31
C ILE A 96 -14.20 -22.08 -11.29
N PRO A 97 -12.89 -22.28 -11.53
CA PRO A 97 -12.07 -23.07 -10.65
C PRO A 97 -11.98 -22.43 -9.27
N VAL A 98 -12.02 -23.23 -8.21
CA VAL A 98 -11.78 -22.74 -6.84
C VAL A 98 -10.28 -22.51 -6.66
N PRO A 99 -9.84 -21.28 -6.35
CA PRO A 99 -8.42 -20.99 -6.27
C PRO A 99 -7.80 -21.64 -5.02
N PRO A 100 -6.49 -21.95 -5.06
CA PRO A 100 -5.81 -22.63 -3.97
C PRO A 100 -5.74 -21.75 -2.71
N LYS A 101 -5.92 -22.36 -1.54
CA LYS A 101 -5.73 -21.68 -0.26
C LYS A 101 -4.25 -21.32 -0.04
N TYR A 102 -4.02 -20.17 0.56
CA TYR A 102 -2.69 -19.78 1.03
C TYR A 102 -2.29 -20.52 2.31
N LYS A 103 -0.98 -20.58 2.56
CA LYS A 103 -0.35 -21.03 3.81
C LYS A 103 0.73 -20.04 4.22
N SER A 104 1.16 -20.08 5.48
CA SER A 104 2.18 -19.16 6.01
C SER A 104 3.48 -19.14 5.19
N SER A 105 3.88 -20.27 4.61
CA SER A 105 5.08 -20.36 3.77
C SER A 105 4.99 -19.61 2.43
N ASP A 106 3.81 -19.14 2.05
CA ASP A 106 3.58 -18.36 0.83
C ASP A 106 3.86 -16.87 1.04
N PHE A 107 3.97 -16.43 2.30
CA PHE A 107 4.19 -15.03 2.67
C PHE A 107 5.65 -14.78 3.05
N ILE A 108 6.08 -13.53 2.83
CA ILE A 108 7.33 -13.00 3.36
C ILE A 108 7.19 -12.86 4.89
N THR A 109 8.22 -13.24 5.63
CA THR A 109 8.26 -13.25 7.10
C THR A 109 9.53 -12.59 7.66
N THR A 110 10.36 -12.02 6.80
CA THR A 110 11.62 -11.36 7.18
C THR A 110 11.30 -9.96 7.72
N GLY A 111 12.09 -9.46 8.68
CA GLY A 111 11.95 -8.09 9.19
C GLY A 111 10.84 -7.90 10.23
N GLY A 112 10.44 -8.96 10.94
CA GLY A 112 9.47 -8.89 12.04
C GLY A 112 8.00 -8.84 11.62
N VAL A 113 7.71 -8.73 10.33
CA VAL A 113 6.35 -8.55 9.83
C VAL A 113 5.63 -9.89 9.65
N ARG A 114 4.38 -9.96 10.12
CA ARG A 114 3.57 -11.19 10.14
C ARG A 114 2.37 -11.10 9.20
N TYR A 115 2.60 -10.84 7.90
CA TYR A 115 1.52 -10.69 6.90
C TYR A 115 0.51 -11.84 6.93
N TRP A 116 0.97 -13.09 7.11
CA TRP A 116 0.09 -14.25 7.24
C TRP A 116 -0.95 -14.10 8.36
N ALA A 117 -0.59 -13.48 9.49
CA ALA A 117 -1.53 -13.27 10.60
C ALA A 117 -2.65 -12.29 10.24
N LEU A 118 -2.36 -11.32 9.37
CA LEU A 118 -3.31 -10.30 8.90
C LEU A 118 -4.12 -10.75 7.67
N ARG A 119 -3.70 -11.81 6.97
CA ARG A 119 -4.31 -12.23 5.69
C ARG A 119 -4.96 -13.62 5.74
N GLY A 120 -4.30 -14.57 6.39
CA GLY A 120 -4.77 -15.95 6.53
C GLY A 120 -4.95 -16.70 5.21
N LYS A 121 -5.67 -17.82 5.26
CA LYS A 121 -5.77 -18.82 4.18
C LYS A 121 -6.47 -18.34 2.90
N LEU A 122 -7.22 -17.25 2.96
CA LEU A 122 -7.99 -16.66 1.85
C LEU A 122 -7.46 -15.27 1.46
N ASP A 123 -6.34 -14.84 2.03
CA ASP A 123 -5.79 -13.49 1.85
C ASP A 123 -6.79 -12.35 2.15
N VAL A 124 -7.68 -12.54 3.12
CA VAL A 124 -8.66 -11.53 3.50
C VAL A 124 -7.95 -10.41 4.26
N PRO A 125 -8.06 -9.14 3.83
CA PRO A 125 -7.49 -8.00 4.54
C PRO A 125 -7.98 -7.88 5.99
N LYS A 126 -7.04 -7.71 6.94
CA LYS A 126 -7.33 -7.44 8.36
C LYS A 126 -6.37 -6.43 8.99
N GLU A 127 -5.45 -5.91 8.18
CA GLU A 127 -4.53 -4.84 8.55
C GLU A 127 -5.26 -3.51 8.83
N ARG A 128 -4.61 -2.65 9.60
CA ARG A 128 -5.07 -1.26 9.82
C ARG A 128 -4.44 -0.29 8.84
N TRP A 129 -3.24 -0.64 8.36
CA TRP A 129 -2.45 0.22 7.49
C TRP A 129 -2.07 -0.50 6.21
N ILE A 130 -2.24 0.19 5.10
CA ILE A 130 -1.61 -0.17 3.84
C ILE A 130 -0.26 0.52 3.81
N SER A 131 0.81 -0.19 3.48
CA SER A 131 2.15 0.39 3.45
C SER A 131 2.74 0.50 2.04
N PHE A 132 3.67 1.45 1.90
CA PHE A 132 4.37 1.74 0.65
C PHE A 132 5.89 1.64 0.85
N PRO A 133 6.45 0.43 1.07
CA PRO A 133 7.89 0.25 1.10
C PRO A 133 8.51 0.72 -0.22
N HIS A 134 9.76 1.20 -0.17
CA HIS A 134 10.47 1.85 -1.28
C HIS A 134 9.95 3.23 -1.67
N CYS A 135 8.94 3.76 -0.97
CA CYS A 135 8.45 5.13 -1.10
C CYS A 135 8.48 5.83 0.26
N PRO A 136 9.66 6.03 0.90
CA PRO A 136 9.71 6.73 2.18
C PRO A 136 9.27 8.19 2.02
N GLY A 137 8.73 8.74 3.11
CA GLY A 137 8.44 10.16 3.21
C GLY A 137 9.74 10.99 3.15
N SER A 138 9.60 12.31 3.07
CA SER A 138 10.75 13.23 3.12
C SER A 138 11.54 13.13 4.42
N ASP A 139 10.89 12.68 5.50
CA ASP A 139 11.50 12.35 6.80
C ASP A 139 12.23 10.99 6.82
N GLY A 140 12.17 10.22 5.74
CA GLY A 140 12.81 8.91 5.61
C GLY A 140 12.04 7.73 6.22
N THR A 141 10.89 7.97 6.85
CA THR A 141 10.06 6.91 7.44
C THR A 141 9.06 6.33 6.44
N LEU A 142 8.52 5.15 6.77
CA LEU A 142 7.57 4.43 5.93
C LEU A 142 6.32 5.28 5.68
N MET A 143 5.89 5.36 4.43
CA MET A 143 4.57 5.91 4.08
C MET A 143 3.49 4.84 4.23
N ILE A 144 2.35 5.24 4.78
CA ILE A 144 1.18 4.39 5.00
C ILE A 144 -0.12 5.12 4.60
N ALA A 145 -1.16 4.35 4.31
CA ALA A 145 -2.54 4.80 4.16
C ALA A 145 -3.45 4.05 5.12
N TRP A 146 -4.56 4.66 5.50
CA TRP A 146 -5.61 3.97 6.26
C TRP A 146 -6.23 2.85 5.42
N ALA A 147 -6.28 1.63 5.97
CA ALA A 147 -6.83 0.48 5.24
C ALA A 147 -8.35 0.53 5.04
N GLY A 148 -9.05 1.48 5.69
CA GLY A 148 -10.49 1.71 5.49
C GLY A 148 -10.83 2.61 4.31
N TYR A 149 -9.85 3.13 3.58
CA TYR A 149 -10.10 3.84 2.32
C TYR A 149 -10.66 2.87 1.27
N ASP A 150 -11.65 3.32 0.49
CA ASP A 150 -12.04 2.61 -0.72
C ASP A 150 -10.95 2.69 -1.81
N HIS A 151 -11.10 1.95 -2.91
CA HIS A 151 -10.07 1.90 -3.96
C HIS A 151 -9.83 3.25 -4.63
N LEU A 152 -10.86 4.09 -4.74
CA LEU A 152 -10.73 5.45 -5.28
C LEU A 152 -9.94 6.35 -4.33
N GLN A 153 -10.27 6.35 -3.05
CA GLN A 153 -9.57 7.11 -2.01
C GLN A 153 -8.10 6.67 -1.89
N GLN A 154 -7.84 5.36 -1.92
CA GLN A 154 -6.46 4.84 -1.96
C GLN A 154 -5.72 5.38 -3.19
N THR A 155 -6.32 5.30 -4.38
CA THR A 155 -5.70 5.77 -5.63
C THR A 155 -5.42 7.26 -5.60
N GLN A 156 -6.38 8.07 -5.12
CA GLN A 156 -6.21 9.52 -4.95
C GLN A 156 -5.06 9.84 -4.00
N SER A 157 -4.99 9.18 -2.84
CA SER A 157 -3.90 9.41 -1.87
C SER A 157 -2.52 9.11 -2.48
N ILE A 158 -2.40 8.03 -3.27
CA ILE A 158 -1.16 7.64 -3.95
C ILE A 158 -0.81 8.63 -5.06
N ALA A 159 -1.78 9.04 -5.88
CA ALA A 159 -1.58 9.98 -6.97
C ALA A 159 -1.17 11.37 -6.46
N THR A 160 -1.80 11.86 -5.38
CA THR A 160 -1.38 13.11 -4.72
C THR A 160 0.06 13.01 -4.24
N HIS A 161 0.43 11.93 -3.55
CA HIS A 161 1.80 11.76 -3.08
C HIS A 161 2.81 11.61 -4.22
N TYR A 162 2.44 10.93 -5.30
CA TYR A 162 3.24 10.85 -6.53
C TYR A 162 3.54 12.24 -7.09
N GLN A 163 2.53 13.11 -7.21
CA GLN A 163 2.72 14.47 -7.71
C GLN A 163 3.57 15.31 -6.78
N THR A 164 3.38 15.21 -5.45
CA THR A 164 4.27 15.88 -4.48
C THR A 164 5.73 15.45 -4.66
N ILE A 165 6.00 14.15 -4.88
CA ILE A 165 7.38 13.69 -5.13
C ILE A 165 7.91 14.29 -6.43
N LYS A 166 7.13 14.22 -7.50
CA LYS A 166 7.54 14.64 -8.85
C LYS A 166 7.75 16.15 -8.95
N GLU A 167 6.88 16.96 -8.37
CA GLU A 167 6.87 18.41 -8.56
C GLU A 167 7.64 19.17 -7.48
N GLU A 168 7.69 18.65 -6.24
CA GLU A 168 8.19 19.41 -5.09
C GLU A 168 9.45 18.82 -4.44
N GLN A 169 9.70 17.51 -4.59
CA GLN A 169 10.77 16.84 -3.85
C GLN A 169 11.92 16.37 -4.74
N GLY A 170 11.69 15.32 -5.54
CA GLY A 170 12.74 14.55 -6.20
C GLY A 170 12.77 14.68 -7.72
N GLY A 171 11.75 15.29 -8.32
CA GLY A 171 11.69 15.45 -9.77
C GLY A 171 11.20 14.21 -10.50
N ALA A 172 11.18 14.31 -11.84
CA ALA A 172 10.66 13.25 -12.72
C ALA A 172 11.47 11.95 -12.71
N ASP A 173 12.73 11.98 -12.25
CA ASP A 173 13.62 10.81 -12.21
C ASP A 173 13.66 10.13 -10.82
N ASP A 174 12.81 10.55 -9.87
CA ASP A 174 12.81 9.99 -8.51
C ASP A 174 12.41 8.50 -8.53
N PRO A 175 13.22 7.59 -7.94
CA PRO A 175 12.96 6.15 -7.97
C PRO A 175 11.69 5.72 -7.24
N ARG A 176 11.08 6.59 -6.42
CA ARG A 176 9.81 6.33 -5.72
C ARG A 176 8.61 6.39 -6.67
N LEU A 177 8.72 7.02 -7.83
CA LEU A 177 7.62 7.22 -8.77
C LEU A 177 7.11 5.90 -9.36
N ILE A 178 8.01 5.03 -9.83
CA ILE A 178 7.62 3.74 -10.45
C ILE A 178 6.84 2.82 -9.50
N PRO A 179 7.28 2.56 -8.25
CA PRO A 179 6.50 1.74 -7.34
C PRO A 179 5.13 2.35 -6.99
N LEU A 180 4.99 3.68 -6.95
CA LEU A 180 3.68 4.33 -6.74
C LEU A 180 2.76 4.12 -7.95
N LEU A 181 3.27 4.23 -9.18
CA LEU A 181 2.50 3.89 -10.39
C LEU A 181 2.09 2.41 -10.39
N ALA A 182 2.98 1.51 -9.96
CA ALA A 182 2.64 0.10 -9.80
C ALA A 182 1.50 -0.12 -8.79
N CYS A 183 1.46 0.67 -7.71
CA CYS A 183 0.35 0.62 -6.74
C CYS A 183 -0.98 1.06 -7.37
N ILE A 184 -0.99 2.14 -8.16
CA ILE A 184 -2.18 2.58 -8.89
C ILE A 184 -2.62 1.50 -9.91
N ALA A 185 -1.66 0.86 -10.59
CA ALA A 185 -1.93 -0.22 -11.53
C ALA A 185 -2.59 -1.45 -10.86
N GLU A 186 -2.20 -1.79 -9.63
CA GLU A 186 -2.82 -2.87 -8.82
C GLU A 186 -4.27 -2.53 -8.44
N LEU A 187 -4.58 -1.25 -8.20
CA LEU A 187 -5.92 -0.79 -7.83
C LEU A 187 -6.85 -0.65 -9.04
N LEU A 188 -6.31 -0.47 -10.25
CA LEU A 188 -7.09 -0.14 -11.45
C LEU A 188 -8.23 -1.13 -11.77
N PRO A 189 -8.08 -2.47 -11.69
CA PRO A 189 -9.19 -3.39 -11.93
C PRO A 189 -10.38 -3.15 -10.97
N TRP A 190 -10.10 -2.75 -9.73
CA TRP A 190 -11.13 -2.45 -8.74
C TRP A 190 -11.81 -1.11 -8.98
N LEU A 191 -11.07 -0.11 -9.49
CA LEU A 191 -11.66 1.13 -9.97
C LEU A 191 -12.63 0.85 -11.12
N LYS A 192 -12.23 0.03 -12.10
CA LYS A 192 -13.10 -0.36 -13.21
C LYS A 192 -14.33 -1.13 -12.75
N GLN A 193 -14.21 -1.93 -11.70
CA GLN A 193 -15.33 -2.70 -11.17
C GLN A 193 -16.32 -1.85 -10.36
N TRP A 194 -15.83 -0.94 -9.52
CA TRP A 194 -16.65 -0.28 -8.49
C TRP A 194 -16.80 1.24 -8.68
N HIS A 195 -15.99 1.86 -9.54
CA HIS A 195 -15.90 3.31 -9.74
C HIS A 195 -15.85 3.68 -11.23
N ALA A 196 -16.51 2.91 -12.09
CA ALA A 196 -16.63 3.18 -13.53
C ALA A 196 -17.76 4.16 -13.88
N ASP A 197 -18.75 4.32 -12.99
CA ASP A 197 -19.80 5.31 -13.16
C ASP A 197 -19.24 6.75 -13.02
N LEU A 198 -20.00 7.72 -13.54
CA LEU A 198 -19.62 9.12 -13.44
C LEU A 198 -19.58 9.57 -11.97
N ASP A 199 -18.44 10.10 -11.55
CA ASP A 199 -18.31 10.70 -10.23
C ASP A 199 -19.21 11.96 -10.13
N PRO A 200 -20.04 12.09 -9.08
CA PRO A 200 -20.95 13.22 -8.94
C PRO A 200 -20.28 14.59 -8.87
N ASN A 201 -19.02 14.67 -8.43
CA ASN A 201 -18.29 15.92 -8.26
C ASN A 201 -17.57 16.34 -9.54
N PHE A 202 -17.04 15.37 -10.29
CA PHE A 202 -16.23 15.63 -11.48
C PHE A 202 -16.94 15.36 -12.81
N ASN A 203 -18.10 14.68 -12.76
CA ASN A 203 -18.89 14.26 -13.92
C ASN A 203 -18.06 13.49 -14.98
N LEU A 204 -17.18 12.60 -14.50
CA LEU A 204 -16.32 11.74 -15.31
C LEU A 204 -16.12 10.39 -14.62
N SER A 205 -15.78 9.34 -15.38
CA SER A 205 -15.40 8.03 -14.82
C SER A 205 -14.01 8.14 -14.18
N MET A 206 -13.94 7.91 -12.87
CA MET A 206 -12.66 7.95 -12.16
C MET A 206 -11.75 6.79 -12.55
N ALA A 207 -12.32 5.65 -12.95
CA ALA A 207 -11.58 4.55 -13.52
C ALA A 207 -10.85 4.95 -14.82
N ASP A 208 -11.56 5.61 -15.74
CA ASP A 208 -10.98 6.05 -17.01
C ASP A 208 -9.95 7.17 -16.81
N TYR A 209 -10.23 8.10 -15.88
CA TYR A 209 -9.29 9.15 -15.50
C TYR A 209 -7.96 8.58 -15.00
N PHE A 210 -8.00 7.65 -14.05
CA PHE A 210 -6.78 7.07 -13.49
C PHE A 210 -6.08 6.11 -14.45
N GLU A 211 -6.80 5.43 -15.35
CA GLU A 211 -6.18 4.71 -16.46
C GLU A 211 -5.41 5.64 -17.40
N GLY A 212 -6.01 6.79 -17.76
CA GLY A 212 -5.37 7.83 -18.54
C GLY A 212 -4.12 8.39 -17.86
N PHE A 213 -4.24 8.75 -16.58
CA PHE A 213 -3.12 9.20 -15.74
C PHE A 213 -1.98 8.17 -15.73
N LEU A 214 -2.29 6.90 -15.44
CA LEU A 214 -1.29 5.84 -15.38
C LEU A 214 -0.58 5.65 -16.73
N THR A 215 -1.33 5.73 -17.84
CA THR A 215 -0.79 5.60 -19.20
C THR A 215 0.15 6.76 -19.55
N GLU A 216 -0.25 7.98 -19.23
CA GLU A 216 0.56 9.18 -19.48
C GLU A 216 1.84 9.17 -18.66
N GLU A 217 1.73 8.88 -17.36
CA GLU A 217 2.87 8.87 -16.45
C GLU A 217 3.82 7.72 -16.76
N ALA A 218 3.33 6.52 -17.07
CA ALA A 218 4.18 5.41 -17.54
C ALA A 218 4.97 5.80 -18.80
N ARG A 219 4.31 6.45 -19.77
CA ARG A 219 4.97 6.94 -20.99
C ARG A 219 6.05 7.97 -20.67
N SER A 220 5.77 8.90 -19.76
CA SER A 220 6.73 9.92 -19.32
C SER A 220 8.00 9.29 -18.71
N GLN A 221 7.85 8.13 -18.08
CA GLN A 221 8.92 7.31 -17.51
C GLN A 221 9.60 6.37 -18.54
N GLY A 222 9.20 6.44 -19.81
CA GLY A 222 9.69 5.57 -20.88
C GLY A 222 9.30 4.10 -20.69
N LYS A 223 8.15 3.82 -20.05
CA LYS A 223 7.68 2.48 -19.71
C LYS A 223 6.31 2.17 -20.28
N THR A 224 6.06 0.89 -20.51
CA THR A 224 4.71 0.37 -20.76
C THR A 224 3.96 0.13 -19.45
N LEU A 225 2.63 0.03 -19.52
CA LEU A 225 1.82 -0.37 -18.36
C LEU A 225 2.19 -1.75 -17.83
N GLU A 226 2.57 -2.67 -18.73
CA GLU A 226 3.03 -4.02 -18.34
C GLU A 226 4.34 -3.95 -17.54
N GLU A 227 5.29 -3.10 -17.95
CA GLU A 227 6.53 -2.88 -17.21
C GLU A 227 6.31 -2.23 -15.84
N ILE A 228 5.33 -1.32 -15.74
CA ILE A 228 4.91 -0.74 -14.44
C ILE A 228 4.32 -1.83 -13.54
N ARG A 229 3.40 -2.66 -14.05
CA ARG A 229 2.79 -3.79 -13.30
C ARG A 229 3.83 -4.84 -12.89
N ALA A 230 4.83 -5.06 -13.73
CA ALA A 230 5.90 -6.03 -13.49
C ALA A 230 7.03 -5.49 -12.59
N TRP A 231 6.87 -4.30 -12.00
CA TRP A 231 7.89 -3.69 -11.14
C TRP A 231 8.38 -4.67 -10.05
N GLN A 232 9.70 -4.64 -9.82
CA GLN A 232 10.36 -5.44 -8.80
C GLN A 232 11.14 -4.53 -7.85
N PRO A 233 11.17 -4.83 -6.55
CA PRO A 233 12.02 -4.09 -5.63
C PRO A 233 13.50 -4.25 -6.02
N PRO A 234 14.32 -3.19 -5.89
CA PRO A 234 15.76 -3.29 -6.18
C PRO A 234 16.41 -4.40 -5.35
N THR A 235 17.19 -5.26 -6.00
CA THR A 235 17.96 -6.28 -5.28
C THR A 235 18.96 -5.60 -4.36
N ALA A 236 18.94 -5.91 -3.06
CA ALA A 236 19.93 -5.41 -2.12
C ALA A 236 21.33 -5.74 -2.65
N ALA A 237 22.15 -4.71 -2.88
CA ALA A 237 23.52 -4.91 -3.33
C ALA A 237 24.25 -5.79 -2.31
N THR A 238 24.67 -6.98 -2.73
CA THR A 238 25.48 -7.88 -1.93
C THR A 238 26.74 -7.12 -1.52
N ARG A 239 26.82 -6.64 -0.26
CA ARG A 239 28.05 -6.06 0.31
C ARG A 239 29.11 -7.16 0.26
N ARG A 240 29.91 -7.17 -0.80
CA ARG A 240 31.09 -8.01 -0.95
C ARG A 240 32.04 -7.59 0.18
N ARG A 241 32.05 -8.36 1.29
CA ARG A 241 33.04 -8.20 2.36
C ARG A 241 34.42 -8.39 1.74
N THR A 242 35.09 -7.30 1.41
CA THR A 242 36.51 -7.30 1.15
C THR A 242 37.20 -7.71 2.45
N ARG A 243 37.68 -8.95 2.48
CA ARG A 243 38.48 -9.48 3.57
C ARG A 243 39.81 -8.74 3.50
N ALA A 244 39.99 -7.72 4.34
CA ALA A 244 41.29 -7.07 4.50
C ALA A 244 42.29 -8.13 4.99
N ALA A 245 43.29 -8.41 4.17
CA ALA A 245 44.47 -9.17 4.59
C ALA A 245 45.23 -8.30 5.60
N LYS A 246 45.46 -8.83 6.80
CA LYS A 246 46.36 -8.21 7.79
C LYS A 246 47.81 -8.54 7.42
N PRO A 247 48.74 -7.58 7.46
CA PRO A 247 50.15 -7.87 7.70
C PRO A 247 50.39 -8.36 9.14
#